data_AF-A0A957A658-F1
#
_entry.id   AF-A0A957A658-F1
#
_cell.length_a   1.000
_cell.length_b   1.000
_cell.length_c   1.000
_cell.angle_alpha   90.00
_cell.angle_beta   90.00
_cell.angle_gamma   90.00
#
_symmetry.space_group_name_H-M   'P 1'
#
loop_
_entity.id
_entity.type
_entity.pdbx_description
1 polymer ?
#
loop_
_entity_poly.entity_id
_entity_poly.type
_entity_poly.pdbx_seq_one_letter_code
_entity_poly.pdbx_strand_id
1 'polypeptide(L)' 'MRVRAEDAVVVQPAALREQIAAIFVARGVPEDHARTVAEILVAADLRGVDSHGAINVVRYVTDIDTGNYTIPQALEV' A
#
# COMPACT_ATOMS: atom_id res chain seq x y z
N MET A 1 -12.95 -9.62 -0.37
CA MET A 1 -13.46 -9.54 -1.75
C MET A 1 -13.23 -10.90 -2.39
N ARG A 2 -14.26 -11.59 -2.87
CA ARG A 2 -14.03 -12.87 -3.58
C ARG A 2 -13.89 -12.60 -5.07
N VAL A 3 -12.69 -12.82 -5.60
CA VAL A 3 -12.41 -12.84 -7.03
C VAL A 3 -12.50 -14.29 -7.50
N ARG A 4 -13.04 -14.54 -8.69
CA ARG A 4 -13.03 -15.89 -9.28
C ARG A 4 -11.58 -16.27 -9.58
N ALA A 5 -11.23 -17.54 -9.43
CA ALA A 5 -9.86 -17.99 -9.62
C ALA A 5 -9.33 -17.70 -11.03
N GLU A 6 -10.19 -17.78 -12.06
CA GLU A 6 -9.85 -17.43 -13.44
C GLU A 6 -9.54 -15.95 -13.68
N ASP A 7 -10.04 -15.06 -12.80
CA ASP A 7 -9.82 -13.62 -12.88
C ASP A 7 -8.70 -13.16 -11.91
N ALA A 8 -8.05 -14.09 -11.20
CA ALA A 8 -7.08 -13.78 -10.16
C ALA A 8 -5.64 -14.03 -10.62
N VAL A 9 -4.73 -13.17 -10.18
CA VAL A 9 -3.28 -13.36 -10.33
C VAL A 9 -2.67 -13.55 -8.95
N VAL A 10 -1.92 -14.64 -8.77
CA VAL A 10 -1.19 -14.91 -7.54
C VAL A 10 0.15 -14.19 -7.59
N VAL A 11 0.41 -13.34 -6.58
CA VAL A 11 1.64 -12.57 -6.46
C VAL A 11 2.38 -12.99 -5.20
N GLN A 12 3.71 -13.12 -5.30
CA GLN A 12 4.53 -13.43 -4.13
C GLN A 12 4.50 -12.26 -3.12
N PRO A 13 4.32 -12.53 -1.81
CA PRO A 13 4.20 -11.46 -0.82
C PRO A 13 5.42 -10.55 -0.74
N ALA A 14 6.63 -11.06 -0.97
CA ALA A 14 7.85 -10.25 -0.97
C ALA A 14 7.85 -9.26 -2.14
N ALA A 15 7.55 -9.74 -3.35
CA ALA A 15 7.46 -8.91 -4.55
C ALA A 15 6.36 -7.83 -4.43
N LEU A 16 5.22 -8.17 -3.83
CA LEU A 16 4.15 -7.20 -3.61
C LEU A 16 4.57 -6.09 -2.63
N ARG A 17 5.29 -6.42 -1.56
CA ARG A 17 5.83 -5.42 -0.62
C ARG A 17 6.80 -4.47 -1.30
N GLU A 18 7.76 -5.02 -2.06
CA GLU A 18 8.74 -4.21 -2.80
C GLU A 18 8.06 -3.25 -3.77
N GLN A 19 7.08 -3.75 -4.53
CA GLN A 19 6.34 -2.93 -5.48
C GLN A 19 5.54 -1.81 -4.79
N ILE A 20 4.85 -2.12 -3.68
CA ILE A 20 4.07 -1.12 -2.92
C ILE A 20 5.00 -0.07 -2.31
N ALA A 21 6.11 -0.48 -1.70
CA ALA A 21 7.09 0.45 -1.14
C ALA A 21 7.66 1.37 -2.23
N ALA A 22 8.02 0.83 -3.39
CA ALA A 22 8.53 1.61 -4.51
C ALA A 22 7.52 2.66 -5.02
N ILE A 23 6.23 2.32 -5.05
CA ILE A 23 5.16 3.26 -5.43
C ILE A 23 5.13 4.47 -4.48
N PHE A 24 5.18 4.23 -3.16
CA PHE A 24 5.16 5.32 -2.18
C PHE A 24 6.46 6.15 -2.20
N VAL A 25 7.63 5.51 -2.34
CA VAL A 25 8.91 6.23 -2.50
C VAL A 25 8.89 7.12 -3.74
N ALA A 26 8.29 6.66 -4.85
CA ALA A 26 8.13 7.46 -6.07
C ALA A 26 7.21 8.70 -5.89
N ARG A 27 6.51 8.80 -4.76
CA ARG A 27 5.72 9.97 -4.33
C ARG A 27 6.37 10.76 -3.21
N GLY A 28 7.65 10.53 -2.94
CA GLY A 28 8.44 11.26 -1.94
C GLY A 28 8.25 10.77 -0.51
N VAL A 29 7.52 9.67 -0.29
CA VAL A 29 7.38 9.07 1.05
C VAL A 29 8.74 8.56 1.51
N PRO A 30 9.18 8.87 2.75
CA PRO A 30 10.40 8.30 3.32
C PRO A 30 10.41 6.77 3.21
N GLU A 31 11.57 6.19 2.92
CA GLU A 31 11.69 4.76 2.60
C GLU A 31 11.20 3.85 3.73
N ASP A 32 11.52 4.20 4.98
CA ASP A 32 11.08 3.50 6.19
C ASP A 32 9.55 3.54 6.37
N HIS A 33 8.93 4.69 6.11
CA HIS A 33 7.47 4.84 6.11
C HIS A 33 6.84 4.02 4.97
N ALA A 34 7.39 4.09 3.76
CA ALA A 34 6.91 3.34 2.61
C ALA A 34 6.97 1.81 2.85
N ARG A 35 8.06 1.32 3.43
CA ARG A 35 8.21 -0.09 3.85
C ARG A 35 7.16 -0.46 4.90
N THR A 36 6.93 0.39 5.89
CA THR A 36 5.91 0.15 6.93
C THR A 36 4.50 0.02 6.34
N VAL A 37 4.13 0.94 5.43
CA VAL A 37 2.83 0.87 4.74
C VAL A 37 2.72 -0.42 3.92
N ALA A 38 3.75 -0.76 3.15
CA ALA A 38 3.77 -1.99 2.35
C ALA A 38 3.60 -3.25 3.21
N GLU A 39 4.29 -3.33 4.34
CA GLU A 39 4.16 -4.44 5.28
C GLU A 39 2.73 -4.59 5.80
N ILE A 40 2.09 -3.49 6.23
CA ILE A 40 0.73 -3.51 6.78
C ILE A 40 -0.29 -3.93 5.71
N LEU A 41 -0.19 -3.39 4.50
CA LEU A 41 -1.13 -3.72 3.43
C LEU A 41 -1.02 -5.19 3.00
N VAL A 42 0.21 -5.68 2.80
CA VAL A 42 0.41 -7.10 2.43
C VAL A 42 0.05 -8.03 3.58
N ALA A 43 0.28 -7.62 4.83
CA ALA A 43 -0.18 -8.36 6.00
C ALA A 43 -1.71 -8.50 6.05
N ALA A 44 -2.47 -7.48 5.63
CA ALA A 44 -3.92 -7.54 5.55
C ALA A 44 -4.39 -8.52 4.44
N ASP A 45 -3.79 -8.46 3.25
CA ASP A 45 -4.08 -9.39 2.15
C ASP A 45 -3.81 -10.85 2.55
N LEU A 46 -2.66 -11.12 3.20
CA LEU A 46 -2.31 -12.47 3.69
C LEU A 46 -3.29 -13.02 4.74
N ARG A 47 -4.02 -12.14 5.42
CA ARG A 47 -5.04 -12.52 6.41
C ARG A 47 -6.45 -12.57 5.82
N GLY A 48 -6.60 -12.33 4.51
CA GLY A 48 -7.89 -12.29 3.82
C GLY A 48 -8.73 -11.05 4.15
N VAL A 49 -8.10 -9.97 4.61
CA VAL A 49 -8.75 -8.68 4.92
C VAL A 49 -8.52 -7.71 3.76
N ASP A 50 -8.94 -8.11 2.56
CA ASP A 50 -8.60 -7.42 1.31
C ASP A 50 -9.01 -5.93 1.30
N SER A 51 -10.07 -5.56 2.02
CA SER A 51 -10.52 -4.16 2.14
C SER A 51 -9.48 -3.25 2.79
N HIS A 52 -8.51 -3.81 3.51
CA HIS A 52 -7.43 -3.10 4.18
C HIS A 52 -6.05 -3.43 3.58
N GLY A 53 -6.00 -4.19 2.49
CA GLY A 53 -4.76 -4.58 1.82
C GLY A 53 -4.41 -3.71 0.62
N ALA A 54 -3.75 -4.30 -0.38
CA ALA A 54 -3.20 -3.60 -1.55
C ALA A 54 -4.23 -2.77 -2.34
N ILE A 55 -5.53 -3.05 -2.20
CA ILE A 55 -6.61 -2.26 -2.80
C ILE A 55 -6.54 -0.76 -2.42
N ASN A 56 -5.95 -0.44 -1.27
CA ASN A 56 -5.86 0.94 -0.78
C ASN A 56 -4.73 1.75 -1.41
N VAL A 57 -3.78 1.12 -2.14
CA VAL A 57 -2.60 1.81 -2.69
C VAL A 57 -3.01 2.95 -3.62
N VAL A 58 -3.96 2.72 -4.53
CA VAL A 58 -4.43 3.75 -5.47
C VAL A 58 -5.05 4.93 -4.75
N ARG A 59 -5.84 4.66 -3.70
CA ARG A 59 -6.46 5.70 -2.89
C ARG A 59 -5.41 6.51 -2.16
N TYR A 60 -4.45 5.86 -1.49
CA TYR A 60 -3.39 6.56 -0.76
C TYR A 60 -2.49 7.40 -1.67
N VAL A 61 -2.17 6.91 -2.88
CA VAL A 61 -1.44 7.71 -3.87
C VAL A 61 -2.26 8.92 -4.30
N THR A 62 -3.56 8.75 -4.56
CA THR A 62 -4.46 9.87 -4.86
C THR A 62 -4.53 10.88 -3.71
N ASP A 63 -4.61 10.41 -2.46
CA ASP A 63 -4.65 11.27 -1.28
C ASP A 63 -3.34 12.07 -1.13
N ILE A 64 -2.18 11.49 -1.46
CA ILE A 64 -0.90 12.22 -1.53
C ILE A 64 -0.90 13.23 -2.67
N ASP A 65 -1.28 12.81 -3.88
CA ASP A 65 -1.25 13.65 -5.09
C ASP A 65 -2.21 14.85 -4.99
N THR A 66 -3.30 14.72 -4.22
CA THR A 66 -4.29 15.79 -3.96
C THR A 66 -3.99 16.61 -2.71
N GLY A 67 -2.95 16.27 -1.95
CA GLY A 67 -2.56 16.96 -0.72
C GLY A 67 -3.43 16.68 0.50
N ASN A 68 -4.31 15.66 0.44
CA ASN A 68 -5.06 15.16 1.60
C ASN A 68 -4.12 14.49 2.61
N TYR A 69 -3.07 13.82 2.13
CA TYR A 69 -1.93 13.39 2.94
C TYR A 69 -0.71 14.24 2.63
N THR A 70 -0.04 14.71 3.68
CA THR A 70 1.21 15.47 3.57
C THR A 70 2.40 14.54 3.77
N ILE A 71 3.47 14.78 3.01
CA ILE A 71 4.68 13.96 3.04
C ILE A 71 5.91 14.85 3.31
N PRO A 72 6.72 14.59 4.37
CA PRO A 72 6.45 13.62 5.42
C PRO A 72 5.25 14.05 6.27
N GLN A 73 4.45 13.07 6.73
CA GLN A 73 3.34 13.38 7.62
C GLN A 73 3.92 13.73 9.00
N ALA A 74 3.75 14.98 9.41
CA ALA A 74 4.10 15.43 10.75
C ALA A 74 2.85 15.42 11.64
N LEU A 75 2.97 14.83 12.82
CA LEU A 75 1.99 14.96 13.90
C LEU A 75 2.53 16.01 14.86
N GLU A 76 1.84 17.13 15.00
CA GLU A 76 2.03 18.04 16.13
C GLU A 76 1.13 17.56 17.27
N VAL A 77 1.71 17.36 18.45
CA VAL A 77 1.01 16.93 19.68
C VAL A 77 1.00 18.06 20.67
#